data_AF-A0A7C3YZC7-F1
#
_entry.id   AF-A0A7C3YZC7-F1
#
_cell.length_a   1.000
_cell.length_b   1.000
_cell.length_c   1.000
_cell.angle_alpha   90.00
_cell.angle_beta   90.00
_cell.angle_gamma   90.00
#
_symmetry.space_group_name_H-M   'P 1'
#
loop_
_entity.id
_entity.type
_entity.pdbx_description
1 polymer ?
#
loop_
_entity_poly.entity_id
_entity_poly.type
_entity_poly.pdbx_seq_one_letter_code
_entity_poly.pdbx_strand_id
1 'polypeptide(L)'
;DLAGLLLLALVFFPEKALPKEVVALFHALFVVLVLSCILFFIAGSEGMVRKVDNSLKRRKPGAVVTVLQRLRDIQTNVARLNSPRLMLLLVLLAALQWSSMTVALLFAALALGIHVSPFHLPFVCSVLNLGLIVPSSPGYVGVYEFLLVTLLSIFGIPKHEALSLSVLFHAVWYVLYTTVGFVFFLREGVSIGEIKGL
;
A
#
# COMPACT_ATOMS: atom_id res chain seq x y z
N ASP A 1 -1.81 -3.68 3.56
CA ASP A 1 -0.67 -3.15 4.33
C ASP A 1 0.30 -2.43 3.40
N LEU A 2 0.65 -1.19 3.74
CA LEU A 2 1.56 -0.31 3.01
C LEU A 2 2.96 -0.93 2.88
N ALA A 3 3.43 -1.59 3.94
CA ALA A 3 4.75 -2.22 3.95
C ALA A 3 4.84 -3.37 2.93
N GLY A 4 3.78 -4.16 2.80
CA GLY A 4 3.70 -5.25 1.82
C GLY A 4 3.69 -4.74 0.37
N LEU A 5 2.95 -3.66 0.09
CA LEU A 5 2.96 -2.99 -1.22
C LEU A 5 4.34 -2.47 -1.58
N LEU A 6 4.99 -1.82 -0.62
CA LEU A 6 6.32 -1.31 -0.83
C LEU A 6 7.33 -2.44 -1.08
N LEU A 7 7.26 -3.52 -0.30
CA LEU A 7 8.11 -4.69 -0.50
C LEU A 7 7.92 -5.30 -1.90
N LEU A 8 6.68 -5.43 -2.37
CA LEU A 8 6.40 -5.92 -3.72
C LEU A 8 6.93 -4.97 -4.80
N ALA A 9 6.75 -3.65 -4.63
CA ALA A 9 7.31 -2.66 -5.54
C ALA A 9 8.85 -2.72 -5.60
N LEU A 10 9.51 -3.08 -4.50
CA LEU A 10 10.95 -3.25 -4.43
C LEU A 10 11.42 -4.55 -5.08
N VAL A 11 10.80 -5.68 -4.74
CA VAL A 11 11.20 -7.02 -5.22
C VAL A 11 10.99 -7.15 -6.73
N PHE A 12 9.92 -6.55 -7.26
CA PHE A 12 9.58 -6.60 -8.68
C PHE A 12 9.96 -5.32 -9.44
N PHE A 13 10.86 -4.50 -8.87
CA PHE A 13 11.25 -3.24 -9.46
C PHE A 13 11.92 -3.45 -10.84
N PRO A 14 11.44 -2.80 -11.92
CA PRO A 14 11.92 -3.05 -13.26
C PRO A 14 13.15 -2.19 -13.57
N GLU A 15 14.31 -2.55 -12.98
CA GLU A 15 15.57 -1.79 -13.12
C GLU A 15 15.96 -1.49 -14.58
N LYS A 16 15.67 -2.42 -15.50
CA LYS A 16 16.04 -2.31 -16.91
C LYS A 16 15.09 -1.43 -17.73
N ALA A 17 13.89 -1.16 -17.23
CA ALA A 17 12.86 -0.41 -17.96
C ALA A 17 12.85 1.09 -17.62
N LEU A 18 13.60 1.51 -16.59
CA LEU A 18 13.58 2.87 -16.06
C LEU A 18 14.93 3.60 -16.28
N PRO A 19 14.92 4.95 -16.38
CA PRO A 19 16.14 5.75 -16.41
C PRO A 19 17.00 5.52 -15.17
N LYS A 20 18.32 5.55 -15.32
CA LYS A 20 19.28 5.25 -14.24
C LYS A 20 19.11 6.17 -13.03
N GLU A 21 18.67 7.41 -13.25
CA GLU A 21 18.40 8.40 -12.22
C GLU A 21 17.20 8.00 -11.34
N VAL A 22 16.15 7.46 -11.96
CA VAL A 22 14.95 6.98 -11.24
C VAL A 22 15.28 5.74 -10.43
N VAL A 23 16.05 4.82 -11.03
CA VAL A 23 16.55 3.63 -10.33
C VAL A 23 17.39 4.04 -9.12
N ALA A 24 18.33 4.99 -9.27
CA ALA A 24 19.18 5.45 -8.18
C ALA A 24 18.38 6.15 -7.06
N LEU A 25 17.42 7.01 -7.40
CA LEU A 25 16.55 7.67 -6.43
C LEU A 25 15.71 6.65 -5.66
N PHE A 26 15.14 5.67 -6.36
CA PHE A 26 14.34 4.61 -5.74
C PHE A 26 15.18 3.78 -4.76
N HIS A 27 16.40 3.38 -5.14
CA HIS A 27 17.33 2.70 -4.24
C HIS A 27 17.74 3.57 -3.05
N ALA A 28 17.99 4.86 -3.24
CA ALA A 28 18.32 5.78 -2.15
C ALA A 28 17.17 5.90 -1.14
N LEU A 29 15.93 6.08 -1.63
CA LEU A 29 14.73 6.12 -0.79
C LEU A 29 14.53 4.80 -0.04
N PHE A 30 14.79 3.66 -0.69
CA PHE A 30 14.73 2.34 -0.05
C PHE A 30 15.75 2.21 1.09
N VAL A 31 17.01 2.60 0.85
CA VAL A 31 18.05 2.57 1.89
C VAL A 31 17.65 3.45 3.07
N VAL A 32 17.14 4.66 2.82
CA VAL A 32 16.65 5.56 3.88
C VAL A 32 15.51 4.93 4.68
N LEU A 33 14.55 4.28 4.02
CA LEU A 33 13.46 3.60 4.70
C LEU A 33 13.95 2.42 5.54
N VAL A 34 14.81 1.56 5.00
CA VAL A 34 15.37 0.41 5.73
C VAL A 34 16.17 0.89 6.93
N LEU A 35 17.00 1.91 6.77
CA LEU A 35 17.72 2.54 7.88
C LEU A 35 16.75 3.10 8.91
N SER A 36 15.65 3.74 8.50
CA SER A 36 14.63 4.27 9.41
C SER A 36 13.91 3.14 10.17
N CYS A 37 13.61 2.01 9.52
CA CYS A 37 13.03 0.83 10.15
C CYS A 37 14.01 0.17 11.14
N ILE A 38 15.29 0.03 10.77
CA ILE A 38 16.33 -0.49 11.66
C ILE A 38 16.51 0.43 12.87
N LEU A 39 16.62 1.74 12.64
CA LEU A 39 16.68 2.74 13.71
C LEU A 39 15.41 2.69 14.58
N PHE A 40 14.23 2.48 14.01
CA PHE A 40 12.98 2.29 14.76
C PHE A 40 13.04 1.05 15.67
N PHE A 41 13.53 -0.08 15.17
CA PHE A 41 13.68 -1.31 15.95
C PHE A 41 14.74 -1.16 17.07
N ILE A 42 15.87 -0.52 16.77
CA ILE A 42 16.94 -0.27 17.75
C ILE A 42 16.47 0.75 18.81
N ALA A 43 15.81 1.83 18.39
CA ALA A 43 15.27 2.86 19.27
C ALA A 43 14.12 2.36 20.14
N GLY A 44 13.43 1.32 19.67
CA GLY A 44 12.44 0.55 20.41
C GLY A 44 12.97 -0.37 21.50
N SER A 45 14.28 -0.59 21.55
CA SER A 45 14.87 -1.41 22.61
C SER A 45 14.64 -0.73 23.97
N GLU A 46 14.14 -1.49 24.94
CA GLU A 46 13.76 -0.98 26.27
C GLU A 46 14.87 -0.18 26.97
N GLY A 47 16.14 -0.46 26.64
CA GLY A 47 17.31 0.24 27.17
C GLY A 47 17.46 1.69 26.71
N MET A 48 17.02 2.04 25.49
CA MET A 48 17.15 3.41 24.96
C MET A 48 16.02 4.30 25.47
N VAL A 49 14.79 3.78 25.49
CA VAL A 49 13.61 4.48 26.04
C VAL A 49 13.80 4.79 27.53
N ARG A 50 14.36 3.86 28.32
CA ARG A 50 14.62 4.08 29.76
C ARG A 50 15.70 5.15 30.03
N LYS A 51 16.73 5.24 29.17
CA LYS A 51 17.78 6.28 29.26
C LYS A 51 17.24 7.66 28.88
N VAL A 52 16.38 7.72 27.87
CA VAL A 52 15.75 8.95 27.40
C VAL A 52 14.71 9.45 28.41
N ASP A 53 13.86 8.57 28.97
CA ASP A 53 12.89 8.92 30.02
C ASP A 53 13.58 9.46 31.29
N ASN A 54 14.67 8.83 31.74
CA ASN A 54 15.45 9.30 32.89
C ASN A 54 16.15 10.64 32.63
N SER A 55 16.53 10.96 31.39
CA SER A 55 17.13 12.25 31.05
C SER A 55 16.09 13.37 30.85
N LEU A 56 14.88 13.01 30.41
CA LEU A 56 13.80 13.96 30.10
C LEU A 56 12.88 14.31 31.26
N LYS A 57 12.89 13.57 32.38
CA LYS A 57 12.28 14.07 33.63
C LYS A 57 12.85 15.42 34.10
N ARG A 58 13.97 15.89 33.52
CA ARG A 58 14.57 17.22 33.79
C ARG A 58 14.21 18.32 32.78
N ARG A 59 13.50 18.06 31.67
CA ARG A 59 13.10 19.11 30.68
C ARG A 59 11.72 18.85 30.07
N LYS A 60 11.01 19.94 29.70
CA LYS A 60 9.68 19.87 29.07
C LYS A 60 9.66 18.90 27.87
N PRO A 61 8.57 18.13 27.67
CA PRO A 61 8.50 17.13 26.61
C PRO A 61 8.52 17.83 25.25
N GLY A 62 9.65 17.75 24.54
CA GLY A 62 9.74 18.15 23.14
C GLY A 62 9.10 17.12 22.21
N ALA A 63 8.92 17.47 20.94
CA ALA A 63 8.34 16.60 19.90
C ALA A 63 8.98 15.20 19.84
N VAL A 64 10.27 15.10 20.15
CA VAL A 64 11.03 13.84 20.21
C VAL A 64 10.44 12.86 21.24
N VAL A 65 9.99 13.34 22.40
CA VAL A 65 9.41 12.48 23.47
C VAL A 65 8.05 11.95 23.06
N THR A 66 7.21 12.81 22.49
CA THR A 66 5.89 12.42 22.00
C THR A 66 6.01 11.39 20.87
N VAL A 67 6.97 11.57 19.97
CA VAL A 67 7.28 10.57 18.94
C VAL A 67 7.71 9.26 19.60
N LEU A 68 8.70 9.27 20.50
CA LEU A 68 9.17 8.05 21.18
C LEU A 68 8.08 7.31 21.97
N GLN A 69 7.16 8.03 22.61
CA GLN A 69 6.01 7.45 23.30
C GLN A 69 5.06 6.76 22.32
N ARG A 70 4.70 7.40 21.21
CA ARG A 70 3.88 6.77 20.16
C ARG A 70 4.56 5.55 19.54
N LEU A 71 5.88 5.59 19.34
CA LEU A 71 6.64 4.44 18.85
C LEU A 71 6.58 3.26 19.83
N ARG A 72 6.64 3.53 21.14
CA ARG A 72 6.46 2.51 22.19
C ARG A 72 5.04 1.94 22.21
N ASP A 73 4.02 2.77 22.03
CA ASP A 73 2.64 2.30 21.95
C ASP A 73 2.45 1.38 20.75
N ILE A 74 3.03 1.71 19.58
CA ILE A 74 3.03 0.83 18.41
C ILE A 74 3.73 -0.50 18.73
N GLN A 75 4.92 -0.47 19.34
CA GLN A 75 5.67 -1.68 19.67
C GLN A 75 5.00 -2.54 20.72
N THR A 76 4.37 -1.94 21.73
CA THR A 76 3.60 -2.68 22.74
C THR A 76 2.32 -3.27 22.14
N ASN A 77 1.67 -2.58 21.20
CA ASN A 77 0.54 -3.14 20.45
C ASN A 77 0.96 -4.29 19.53
N VAL A 78 2.12 -4.20 18.87
CA VAL A 78 2.69 -5.31 18.09
C VAL A 78 3.11 -6.47 18.99
N ALA A 79 3.70 -6.20 20.16
CA ALA A 79 4.06 -7.23 21.14
C ALA A 79 2.84 -7.89 21.79
N ARG A 80 1.68 -7.19 21.85
CA ARG A 80 0.40 -7.79 22.27
C ARG A 80 -0.14 -8.80 21.26
N LEU A 81 0.30 -8.76 20.00
CA LEU A 81 0.09 -9.83 19.02
C LEU A 81 1.06 -11.00 19.33
N ASN A 82 0.92 -11.60 20.52
CA ASN A 82 1.79 -12.67 21.06
C ASN A 82 1.62 -14.04 20.36
N SER A 83 1.11 -14.05 19.14
CA SER A 83 0.78 -15.25 18.38
C SER A 83 1.56 -15.22 17.06
N PRO A 84 2.72 -15.89 16.97
CA PRO A 84 3.48 -15.98 15.71
C PRO A 84 2.64 -16.63 14.59
N ARG A 85 1.68 -17.49 14.96
CA ARG A 85 0.70 -18.07 14.02
C ARG A 85 -0.25 -17.01 13.46
N LEU A 86 -0.76 -16.11 14.29
CA LEU A 86 -1.62 -15.01 13.84
C LEU A 86 -0.85 -14.04 12.96
N MET A 87 0.39 -13.70 13.32
CA MET A 87 1.24 -12.85 12.48
C MET A 87 1.49 -13.49 11.11
N LEU A 88 1.85 -14.78 11.08
CA LEU A 88 2.02 -15.52 9.83
C LEU A 88 0.73 -15.54 9.00
N LEU A 89 -0.42 -15.78 9.63
CA LEU A 89 -1.73 -15.78 8.96
C LEU A 89 -2.04 -14.40 8.35
N LEU A 90 -1.79 -13.31 9.07
CA LEU A 90 -2.00 -11.95 8.57
C LEU A 90 -1.09 -11.64 7.37
N VAL A 91 0.18 -12.05 7.43
CA VAL A 91 1.13 -11.90 6.33
C VAL A 91 0.68 -12.70 5.11
N LEU A 92 0.24 -13.95 5.31
CA LEU A 92 -0.26 -14.81 4.24
C LEU A 92 -1.54 -14.25 3.62
N LEU A 93 -2.48 -13.74 4.43
CA LEU A 93 -3.69 -13.09 3.94
C LEU A 93 -3.37 -11.84 3.13
N ALA A 94 -2.43 -11.02 3.60
CA ALA A 94 -1.97 -9.85 2.86
C ALA A 94 -1.32 -10.24 1.52
N ALA A 95 -0.41 -11.22 1.54
CA ALA A 95 0.25 -11.72 0.34
C ALA A 95 -0.74 -12.31 -0.66
N LEU A 96 -1.74 -13.06 -0.17
CA LEU A 96 -2.81 -13.63 -0.99
C LEU A 96 -3.63 -12.52 -1.65
N GLN A 97 -4.03 -11.51 -0.89
CA GLN A 97 -4.82 -10.40 -1.43
C GLN A 97 -4.08 -9.64 -2.54
N TRP A 98 -2.79 -9.34 -2.36
CA TRP A 98 -1.99 -8.68 -3.39
C TRP A 98 -1.75 -9.56 -4.61
N SER A 99 -1.57 -10.87 -4.39
CA SER A 99 -1.43 -11.84 -5.48
C SER A 99 -2.71 -11.96 -6.28
N SER A 100 -3.87 -12.03 -5.62
CA SER A 100 -5.19 -12.05 -6.27
C SER A 100 -5.41 -10.83 -7.14
N MET A 101 -5.00 -9.64 -6.70
CA MET A 101 -5.08 -8.44 -7.52
C MET A 101 -4.19 -8.52 -8.77
N THR A 102 -2.96 -9.02 -8.64
CA THR A 102 -2.03 -9.22 -9.76
C THR A 102 -2.62 -10.20 -10.78
N VAL A 103 -3.18 -11.32 -10.31
CA VAL A 103 -3.82 -12.33 -11.15
C VAL A 103 -5.06 -11.74 -11.84
N ALA A 104 -5.86 -10.92 -11.15
CA ALA A 104 -7.01 -10.26 -11.75
C ALA A 104 -6.59 -9.28 -12.86
N LEU A 105 -5.51 -8.51 -12.67
CA LEU A 105 -4.97 -7.64 -13.72
C LEU A 105 -4.43 -8.44 -14.91
N LEU A 106 -3.79 -9.59 -14.65
CA LEU A 106 -3.35 -10.50 -15.71
C LEU A 106 -4.53 -11.01 -16.52
N PHE A 107 -5.61 -11.46 -15.87
CA PHE A 107 -6.80 -11.91 -16.57
C PHE A 107 -7.49 -10.80 -17.35
N ALA A 108 -7.54 -9.57 -16.82
CA ALA A 108 -8.07 -8.43 -17.54
C ALA A 108 -7.23 -8.11 -18.80
N ALA A 109 -5.89 -8.21 -18.70
CA ALA A 109 -5.00 -8.03 -19.84
C ALA A 109 -5.21 -9.14 -20.90
N LEU A 110 -5.28 -10.40 -20.46
CA LEU A 110 -5.55 -11.55 -21.34
C LEU A 110 -6.92 -11.43 -22.03
N ALA A 111 -7.96 -10.98 -21.32
CA ALA A 111 -9.29 -10.79 -21.88
C ALA A 111 -9.33 -9.75 -23.01
N LEU A 112 -8.41 -8.77 -22.98
CA LEU A 112 -8.25 -7.74 -24.01
C LEU A 112 -7.17 -8.08 -25.05
N GLY A 113 -6.52 -9.23 -24.96
CA GLY A 113 -5.43 -9.62 -25.85
C GLY A 113 -4.12 -8.82 -25.65
N ILE A 114 -3.98 -8.13 -24.51
CA ILE A 114 -2.82 -7.29 -24.20
C ILE A 114 -1.73 -8.16 -23.59
N HIS A 115 -0.54 -8.10 -24.18
CA HIS A 115 0.61 -8.90 -23.76
C HIS A 115 1.45 -8.12 -22.74
N VAL A 116 1.27 -8.44 -21.46
CA VAL A 116 2.11 -7.90 -20.36
C VAL A 116 2.82 -9.07 -19.67
N SER A 117 4.12 -8.94 -19.43
CA SER A 117 4.86 -9.94 -18.66
C SER A 117 4.27 -10.07 -17.24
N PRO A 118 3.90 -11.28 -16.80
CA PRO A 118 3.38 -11.50 -15.44
C PRO A 118 4.34 -11.03 -14.34
N PHE A 119 5.64 -10.96 -14.62
CA PHE A 119 6.65 -10.47 -13.67
C PHE A 119 6.56 -8.96 -13.39
N HIS A 120 5.99 -8.18 -14.31
CA HIS A 120 5.86 -6.73 -14.14
C HIS A 120 4.57 -6.34 -13.40
N LEU A 121 3.55 -7.19 -13.44
CA LEU A 121 2.22 -6.89 -12.88
C LEU A 121 2.22 -6.68 -11.35
N PRO A 122 2.98 -7.43 -10.51
CA PRO A 122 3.05 -7.14 -9.08
C PRO A 122 3.56 -5.73 -8.78
N PHE A 123 4.57 -5.28 -9.54
CA PHE A 123 5.11 -3.92 -9.43
C PHE A 123 4.07 -2.88 -9.83
N VAL A 124 3.41 -3.07 -10.98
CA VAL A 124 2.35 -2.18 -11.46
C VAL A 124 1.23 -2.06 -10.43
N CYS A 125 0.68 -3.18 -9.96
CA CYS A 125 -0.35 -3.21 -8.93
C CYS A 125 0.10 -2.49 -7.66
N SER A 126 1.36 -2.68 -7.26
CA SER A 126 1.87 -2.12 -6.02
C SER A 126 2.03 -0.61 -6.09
N VAL A 127 2.67 -0.09 -7.14
CA VAL A 127 2.82 1.36 -7.35
C VAL A 127 1.47 2.03 -7.58
N LEU A 128 0.54 1.36 -8.30
CA LEU A 128 -0.83 1.84 -8.46
C LEU A 128 -1.50 2.07 -7.11
N ASN A 129 -1.53 1.05 -6.23
CA ASN A 129 -2.15 1.18 -4.91
C ASN A 129 -1.45 2.21 -4.02
N LEU A 130 -0.13 2.35 -4.13
CA LEU A 130 0.61 3.42 -3.43
C LEU A 130 0.16 4.81 -3.91
N GLY A 131 -0.05 4.98 -5.21
CA GLY A 131 -0.56 6.24 -5.79
C GLY A 131 -1.99 6.57 -5.36
N LEU A 132 -2.83 5.55 -5.13
CA LEU A 132 -4.22 5.73 -4.67
C LEU A 132 -4.34 6.11 -3.20
N ILE A 133 -3.24 6.11 -2.42
CA ILE A 133 -3.25 6.56 -1.01
C ILE A 133 -3.64 8.03 -0.89
N VAL A 134 -3.37 8.84 -1.91
CA VAL A 134 -3.77 10.24 -1.94
C VAL A 134 -5.16 10.34 -2.58
N PRO A 135 -6.26 10.41 -1.79
CA PRO A 135 -7.59 10.49 -2.35
C PRO A 135 -7.73 11.78 -3.13
N SER A 136 -7.87 11.67 -4.45
CA SER A 136 -7.85 12.82 -5.36
C SER A 136 -9.16 12.97 -6.15
N SER A 137 -9.98 11.92 -6.23
CA SER A 137 -11.31 11.96 -6.87
C SER A 137 -12.29 10.95 -6.23
N PRO A 138 -13.61 11.19 -6.30
CA PRO A 138 -14.61 10.24 -5.84
C PRO A 138 -14.45 8.90 -6.56
N GLY A 139 -14.29 7.82 -5.79
CA GLY A 139 -14.09 6.48 -6.34
C GLY A 139 -12.81 6.30 -7.15
N TYR A 140 -11.84 7.22 -7.07
CA TYR A 140 -10.58 7.19 -7.82
C TYR A 140 -10.72 7.25 -9.35
N VAL A 141 -11.90 7.60 -9.86
CA VAL A 141 -12.15 7.72 -11.31
C VAL A 141 -11.23 8.79 -11.90
N GLY A 142 -10.60 8.49 -13.03
CA GLY A 142 -9.62 9.31 -13.73
C GLY A 142 -8.20 9.11 -13.20
N VAL A 143 -8.01 9.13 -11.87
CA VAL A 143 -6.69 8.98 -11.24
C VAL A 143 -6.19 7.55 -11.39
N TYR A 144 -7.07 6.57 -11.19
CA TYR A 144 -6.78 5.17 -11.38
C TYR A 144 -6.32 4.87 -12.81
N GLU A 145 -7.08 5.36 -13.80
CA GLU A 145 -6.78 5.18 -15.22
C GLU A 145 -5.48 5.86 -15.60
N PHE A 146 -5.26 7.09 -15.14
CA PHE A 146 -4.03 7.83 -15.39
C PHE A 146 -2.79 7.10 -14.85
N LEU A 147 -2.85 6.63 -13.59
CA LEU A 147 -1.75 5.93 -12.97
C LEU A 147 -1.45 4.61 -13.69
N LEU A 148 -2.47 3.80 -13.96
CA LEU A 148 -2.28 2.50 -14.59
C LEU A 148 -1.79 2.64 -16.04
N VAL A 149 -2.30 3.61 -16.81
CA VAL A 149 -1.79 3.92 -18.16
C VAL A 149 -0.32 4.33 -18.10
N THR A 150 0.04 5.20 -17.15
CA THR A 150 1.42 5.66 -16.99
C THR A 150 2.35 4.49 -16.64
N LEU A 151 1.94 3.63 -15.71
CA LEU A 151 2.74 2.48 -15.29
C LEU A 151 2.94 1.46 -16.42
N LEU A 152 1.89 1.15 -17.19
CA LEU A 152 1.99 0.24 -18.31
C LEU A 152 2.81 0.81 -19.47
N SER A 153 2.86 2.13 -19.64
CA SER A 153 3.69 2.78 -20.66
C SER A 153 5.19 2.57 -20.43
N ILE A 154 5.64 2.37 -19.17
CA ILE A 154 7.03 2.03 -18.82
C ILE A 154 7.43 0.70 -19.49
N PHE A 155 6.46 -0.21 -19.67
CA PHE A 155 6.67 -1.51 -20.28
C PHE A 155 6.35 -1.53 -21.78
N GLY A 156 6.16 -0.37 -22.40
CA GLY A 156 5.92 -0.24 -23.84
C GLY A 156 4.48 -0.53 -24.28
N ILE A 157 3.53 -0.66 -23.35
CA ILE A 157 2.12 -0.89 -23.71
C ILE A 157 1.53 0.40 -24.32
N PRO A 158 0.89 0.32 -25.50
CA PRO A 158 0.25 1.47 -26.12
C PRO A 158 -0.79 2.12 -25.22
N LYS A 159 -0.87 3.46 -25.22
CA LYS A 159 -1.80 4.20 -24.34
C LYS A 159 -3.26 3.79 -24.49
N HIS A 160 -3.72 3.47 -25.70
CA HIS A 160 -5.10 3.08 -25.97
C HIS A 160 -5.44 1.68 -25.39
N GLU A 161 -4.50 0.73 -25.49
CA GLU A 161 -4.61 -0.58 -24.84
C GLU A 161 -4.59 -0.44 -23.32
N ALA A 162 -3.63 0.32 -22.80
CA ALA A 162 -3.49 0.54 -21.36
C ALA A 162 -4.72 1.24 -20.76
N LEU A 163 -5.36 2.15 -21.51
CA LEU A 163 -6.60 2.82 -21.08
C LEU A 163 -7.78 1.85 -21.10
N SER A 164 -7.88 1.01 -22.12
CA SER A 164 -8.94 -0.02 -22.19
C SER A 164 -8.82 -1.00 -21.03
N LEU A 165 -7.59 -1.43 -20.72
CA LEU A 165 -7.29 -2.28 -19.57
C LEU A 165 -7.61 -1.60 -18.25
N SER A 166 -7.23 -0.33 -18.08
CA SER A 166 -7.44 0.37 -16.83
C SER A 166 -8.91 0.61 -16.52
N VAL A 167 -9.70 0.99 -17.52
CA VAL A 167 -11.15 1.16 -17.39
C VAL A 167 -11.83 -0.17 -17.06
N LEU A 168 -11.51 -1.24 -17.79
CA LEU A 168 -12.09 -2.56 -17.54
C LEU A 168 -11.75 -3.03 -16.12
N PHE A 169 -10.46 -2.99 -15.76
CA PHE A 169 -9.99 -3.47 -14.48
C PHE A 169 -10.59 -2.66 -13.32
N HIS A 170 -10.66 -1.34 -13.46
CA HIS A 170 -11.27 -0.46 -12.46
C HIS A 170 -12.77 -0.75 -12.28
N ALA A 171 -13.52 -0.81 -13.39
CA ALA A 171 -14.95 -1.03 -13.37
C ALA A 171 -15.33 -2.34 -12.68
N VAL A 172 -14.58 -3.42 -12.92
CA VAL A 172 -14.86 -4.74 -12.33
C VAL A 172 -14.88 -4.68 -10.81
N TRP A 173 -13.80 -4.23 -10.17
CA TRP A 173 -13.76 -4.21 -8.71
C TRP A 173 -14.62 -3.10 -8.13
N TYR A 174 -14.68 -1.92 -8.79
CA TYR A 174 -15.47 -0.80 -8.32
C TYR A 174 -16.97 -1.12 -8.28
N VAL A 175 -17.51 -1.69 -9.36
CA VAL A 175 -18.93 -2.07 -9.45
C VAL A 175 -19.22 -3.20 -8.48
N LEU A 176 -18.37 -4.23 -8.40
CA LEU A 176 -18.62 -5.36 -7.49
C LEU A 176 -18.64 -4.90 -6.03
N TYR A 177 -17.64 -4.14 -5.58
CA TYR A 177 -17.57 -3.68 -4.20
C TYR A 177 -18.70 -2.70 -3.86
N THR A 178 -19.00 -1.77 -4.78
CA THR A 178 -20.09 -0.81 -4.60
C THR A 178 -21.44 -1.52 -4.55
N THR A 179 -21.68 -2.49 -5.43
CA THR A 179 -22.94 -3.24 -5.47
C THR A 179 -23.13 -4.05 -4.19
N VAL A 180 -22.11 -4.79 -3.76
CA VAL A 180 -22.18 -5.58 -2.53
C VAL A 180 -22.44 -4.68 -1.32
N GLY A 181 -21.66 -3.60 -1.17
CA GLY A 181 -21.85 -2.62 -0.10
C GLY A 181 -23.24 -1.99 -0.12
N PHE A 182 -23.74 -1.62 -1.30
CA PHE A 182 -25.07 -1.05 -1.47
C PHE A 182 -26.20 -2.03 -1.11
N VAL A 183 -26.08 -3.30 -1.50
CA VAL A 183 -27.06 -4.34 -1.15
C VAL A 183 -27.13 -4.54 0.37
N PHE A 184 -25.99 -4.57 1.05
CA PHE A 184 -25.98 -4.68 2.52
C PHE A 184 -26.52 -3.42 3.18
N PHE A 185 -26.15 -2.24 2.69
CA PHE A 185 -26.68 -0.96 3.17
C PHE A 185 -28.23 -0.91 3.12
N LEU A 186 -28.82 -1.37 2.01
CA LEU A 186 -30.29 -1.44 1.89
C LEU A 186 -30.93 -2.47 2.83
N ARG A 187 -30.24 -3.57 3.14
CA ARG A 187 -30.75 -4.64 4.02
C ARG A 187 -30.71 -4.29 5.50
N GLU A 188 -29.72 -3.51 5.92
CA GLU A 188 -29.54 -3.13 7.33
C GLU A 188 -30.39 -1.92 7.74
N GLY A 189 -31.13 -1.31 6.80
CA GLY A 189 -32.10 -0.25 7.10
C GLY A 189 -31.48 1.05 7.61
N VAL A 190 -30.16 1.21 7.45
CA VAL A 190 -29.42 2.40 7.87
C VAL A 190 -29.97 3.60 7.10
N SER A 191 -30.68 4.47 7.80
CA SER A 191 -31.21 5.69 7.20
C SER A 191 -30.04 6.61 6.86
N ILE A 192 -30.04 7.20 5.66
CA ILE A 192 -29.05 8.24 5.26
C ILE A 192 -29.02 9.39 6.28
N GLY A 193 -30.10 9.58 7.05
CA GLY A 193 -30.19 10.54 8.15
C GLY A 193 -29.33 10.22 9.38
N GLU A 194 -29.07 8.94 9.69
CA GLU A 194 -28.25 8.52 10.84
C GLU A 194 -26.75 8.74 10.58
N ILE A 195 -26.32 8.65 9.32
CA ILE A 195 -24.91 8.84 8.91
C ILE A 195 -24.46 10.30 9.01
N LYS A 196 -25.38 11.27 8.93
CA LYS A 196 -25.05 12.71 9.09
C LYS A 196 -24.73 13.11 10.54
N GLY A 197 -24.96 12.23 11.52
CA GLY A 197 -24.74 12.48 12.95
C GLY A 197 -23.46 11.87 13.53
N LEU A 198 -22.65 11.18 12.72
CA LEU A 198 -21.34 10.62 13.06
C LEU A 198 -20.21 11.53 12.56
#